data_AF-A0A7J4KEL7-F1
#
_entry.id   AF-A0A7J4KEL7-F1
#
_cell.length_a   1.000
_cell.length_b   1.000
_cell.length_c   1.000
_cell.angle_alpha   90.00
_cell.angle_beta   90.00
_cell.angle_gamma   90.00
#
_symmetry.space_group_name_H-M   'P 1'
#
loop_
_entity.id
_entity.type
_entity.pdbx_description
1 polymer ?
#
loop_
_entity_poly.entity_id
_entity_poly.type
_entity_poly.pdbx_seq_one_letter_code
_entity_poly.pdbx_strand_id
1 'polypeptide(L)'
;MSKNRAVIIVMLLICFFCMVLAVHAQTQCPSSCTCMLPTDAQNMKGYSLCGGKQTVCGYDKANNPMYCYQAPVTTTATKTAIPTTPPPSCPSACTCMLPGSAEKQGYLPCGGKLTLCGYDQYQNPKYCYQAPATTTATSRPTTAVTQALQYIERTLAGTLVTPTATMPMAVAPGRCMISGAVFGFYHDPSTLKIQVTNLDTGSSTLTSVSPVYSGDLVSHYSYTALANCNGNYQVEPVYQPFTGVCAWTGSFTGSPVVHMTGSSETGRDFTYVPDDPNIPDVNVIANPASPGVNQDVRITVQGIDDDSIVFMAARYELVYSDGTRRSVDWRELTPMAALATRAGDRPRWTGHFDITDDGLARAEVTARVCDAGGNERWGSGTVTWATCSWCNEHVIPILLNGNTADKIDVIFVPDTSYGGDMAVFVEDITDVIENGYYRNTLFSANREKFNFYYLDEEADVSGYPTAGFTPPLGSCENFQDATTFADSIAVLHTDDLRDWAGTRCERRVFTSEPTSYRTFVHESGHALFGLKDEYCCDSRYSQNDPNPNIWSSEDACRDDATAEGWDPDDCREFCTSGSGNCGSGFWKIDPNHCVMRCSQACGNNCCTACGGADAMCQYEPACARRVNAVLSGFV
;
A
#
# COMPACT_ATOMS: atom_id res chain seq x y z
N MET A 1 25.25 -20.17 84.42
CA MET A 1 24.73 -20.16 83.03
C MET A 1 23.21 -19.89 82.90
N SER A 2 22.43 -19.68 83.98
CA SER A 2 20.96 -19.49 83.84
C SER A 2 20.48 -18.04 83.77
N LYS A 3 21.26 -17.04 84.20
CA LYS A 3 20.81 -15.63 84.21
C LYS A 3 20.87 -14.91 82.86
N ASN A 4 21.70 -15.36 81.91
CA ASN A 4 21.84 -14.70 80.60
C ASN A 4 20.80 -15.17 79.56
N ARG A 5 20.11 -16.29 79.79
CA ARG A 5 19.05 -16.78 78.88
C ARG A 5 17.72 -16.03 79.06
N ALA A 6 17.41 -15.57 80.27
CA ALA A 6 16.20 -14.81 80.54
C ALA A 6 16.23 -13.40 79.90
N VAL A 7 17.40 -12.76 79.87
CA VAL A 7 17.55 -11.42 79.28
C VAL A 7 17.41 -11.46 77.75
N ILE A 8 17.95 -12.48 77.10
CA ILE A 8 17.85 -12.64 75.63
C ILE A 8 16.41 -12.96 75.20
N ILE A 9 15.68 -13.78 75.96
CA ILE A 9 14.28 -14.10 75.66
C ILE A 9 13.37 -12.88 75.86
N VAL A 10 13.60 -12.06 76.90
CA VAL A 10 12.86 -10.82 77.12
C VAL A 10 13.19 -9.77 76.05
N MET A 11 14.46 -9.66 75.62
CA MET A 11 14.82 -8.76 74.50
C MET A 11 14.21 -9.21 73.16
N LEU A 12 14.19 -10.51 72.87
CA LEU A 12 13.56 -11.04 71.65
C LEU A 12 12.03 -10.86 71.67
N LEU A 13 11.37 -11.06 72.82
CA LEU A 13 9.93 -10.82 72.96
C LEU A 13 9.57 -9.34 72.86
N ILE A 14 10.40 -8.42 73.40
CA ILE A 14 10.19 -6.97 73.26
C ILE A 14 10.45 -6.52 71.81
N CYS A 15 11.44 -7.09 71.12
CA CYS A 15 11.69 -6.80 69.70
C CYS A 15 10.56 -7.34 68.80
N PHE A 16 9.98 -8.50 69.13
CA PHE A 16 8.84 -9.07 68.42
C PHE A 16 7.55 -8.28 68.67
N PHE A 17 7.33 -7.76 69.89
CA PHE A 17 6.17 -6.92 70.19
C PHE A 17 6.26 -5.50 69.59
N CYS A 18 7.46 -4.97 69.33
CA CYS A 18 7.63 -3.68 68.66
C CYS A 18 7.36 -3.72 67.15
N MET A 19 7.35 -4.89 66.50
CA MET A 19 7.08 -4.99 65.05
C MET A 19 5.61 -5.22 64.67
N VAL A 20 4.71 -5.45 65.63
CA VAL A 20 3.33 -5.91 65.34
C VAL A 20 2.26 -4.81 65.46
N LEU A 21 2.63 -3.56 65.73
CA LEU A 21 1.68 -2.43 65.80
C LEU A 21 2.08 -1.26 64.90
N ALA A 22 2.35 -1.56 63.63
CA ALA A 22 2.20 -0.58 62.56
C ALA A 22 1.06 -1.07 61.65
N VAL A 23 -0.16 -1.11 62.20
CA VAL A 23 -1.38 -1.11 61.38
C VAL A 23 -1.34 0.22 60.64
N HIS A 24 -0.76 0.19 59.44
CA HIS A 24 -0.78 1.31 58.52
C HIS A 24 -2.25 1.64 58.32
N ALA A 25 -2.71 2.75 58.90
CA ALA A 25 -3.96 3.35 58.50
C ALA A 25 -3.80 3.64 57.01
N GLN A 26 -4.37 2.77 56.18
CA GLN A 26 -4.29 2.85 54.74
C GLN A 26 -4.85 4.22 54.35
N THR A 27 -3.96 5.13 53.95
CA THR A 27 -4.29 6.51 53.64
C THR A 27 -5.26 6.50 52.47
N GLN A 28 -6.55 6.61 52.77
CA GLN A 28 -7.56 6.80 51.73
C GLN A 28 -7.24 8.11 51.02
N CYS A 29 -7.24 8.07 49.69
CA CYS A 29 -7.09 9.28 48.88
C CYS A 29 -8.18 10.29 49.25
N PRO A 30 -7.90 11.60 49.17
CA PRO A 30 -8.94 12.63 49.22
C PRO A 30 -10.06 12.29 48.22
N SER A 31 -11.31 12.64 48.52
CA SER A 31 -12.48 12.27 47.71
C SER A 31 -12.46 12.75 46.26
N SER A 32 -11.57 13.69 45.92
CA SER A 32 -11.34 14.19 44.55
C SER A 32 -10.28 13.40 43.78
N CYS A 33 -9.69 12.37 44.38
CA CYS A 33 -8.54 11.65 43.83
C CYS A 33 -8.78 10.14 43.87
N THR A 34 -8.23 9.44 42.88
CA THR A 34 -8.37 8.00 42.69
C THR A 34 -7.02 7.31 42.94
N CYS A 35 -7.05 6.18 43.64
CA CYS A 35 -5.88 5.35 43.88
C CYS A 35 -5.59 4.48 42.66
N MET A 36 -4.46 4.67 41.98
CA MET A 36 -4.08 3.91 40.77
C MET A 36 -2.56 3.70 40.67
N LEU A 37 -2.13 2.78 39.81
CA LEU A 37 -0.71 2.58 39.52
C LEU A 37 -0.16 3.74 38.67
N PRO A 38 1.14 4.07 38.80
CA PRO A 38 1.78 5.08 37.95
C PRO A 38 1.61 4.82 36.44
N THR A 39 1.65 3.55 36.02
CA THR A 39 1.46 3.13 34.63
C THR A 39 0.04 3.40 34.15
N ASP A 40 -0.97 3.13 34.98
CA ASP A 40 -2.38 3.39 34.63
C ASP A 40 -2.64 4.90 34.51
N ALA A 41 -2.05 5.70 35.40
CA ALA A 41 -2.13 7.15 35.35
C ALA A 41 -1.44 7.75 34.12
N GLN A 42 -0.35 7.15 33.63
CA GLN A 42 0.32 7.55 32.38
C GLN A 42 -0.51 7.19 31.15
N ASN A 43 -1.16 6.02 31.15
CA ASN A 43 -2.02 5.57 30.05
C ASN A 43 -3.30 6.42 29.93
N MET A 44 -3.78 6.99 31.04
CA MET A 44 -4.91 7.93 31.06
C MET A 44 -4.43 9.37 30.90
N LYS A 45 -4.41 9.88 29.65
CA LYS A 45 -3.96 11.26 29.33
C LYS A 45 -4.57 12.31 30.29
N GLY A 46 -3.71 13.06 30.99
CA GLY A 46 -4.09 14.24 31.79
C GLY A 46 -4.22 14.04 33.31
N TYR A 47 -3.99 12.84 33.84
CA TYR A 47 -3.96 12.64 35.30
C TYR A 47 -2.68 13.20 35.92
N SER A 48 -2.80 13.83 37.10
CA SER A 48 -1.68 14.38 37.86
C SER A 48 -1.72 13.91 39.31
N LEU A 49 -0.59 13.94 40.03
CA LEU A 49 -0.57 13.59 41.45
C LEU A 49 -1.50 14.50 42.24
N CYS A 50 -2.30 13.91 43.13
CA CYS A 50 -3.25 14.64 43.97
C CYS A 50 -2.52 15.70 44.82
N GLY A 51 -2.84 16.98 44.61
CA GLY A 51 -2.13 18.08 45.28
C GLY A 51 -0.62 18.16 44.98
N GLY A 52 -0.16 17.57 43.87
CA GLY A 52 1.25 17.51 43.48
C GLY A 52 2.12 16.63 44.37
N LYS A 53 1.53 15.78 45.22
CA LYS A 53 2.28 14.93 46.16
C LYS A 53 2.00 13.45 45.92
N GLN A 54 3.07 12.67 45.91
CA GLN A 54 3.01 11.22 45.83
C GLN A 54 2.57 10.66 47.19
N THR A 55 1.29 10.26 47.28
CA THR A 55 0.68 9.70 48.50
C THR A 55 0.32 8.25 48.24
N VAL A 56 0.97 7.32 48.93
CA VAL A 56 0.68 5.88 48.80
C VAL A 56 -0.72 5.61 49.37
N CYS A 57 -1.57 4.99 48.56
CA CYS A 57 -2.97 4.71 48.90
C CYS A 57 -3.30 3.21 48.92
N GLY A 58 -2.42 2.38 48.37
CA GLY A 58 -2.59 0.94 48.34
C GLY A 58 -1.45 0.23 47.64
N TYR A 59 -1.59 -1.07 47.51
CA TYR A 59 -0.73 -1.92 46.71
C TYR A 59 -1.62 -2.79 45.82
N ASP A 60 -1.15 -3.07 44.61
CA ASP A 60 -1.84 -4.01 43.72
C ASP A 60 -1.63 -5.47 44.18
N LYS A 61 -2.19 -6.43 43.42
CA LYS A 61 -2.02 -7.87 43.70
C LYS A 61 -0.57 -8.36 43.60
N ALA A 62 0.30 -7.62 42.90
CA ALA A 62 1.72 -7.91 42.74
C ALA A 62 2.59 -7.15 43.76
N ASN A 63 1.98 -6.47 44.72
CA ASN A 63 2.62 -5.68 45.78
C ASN A 63 3.37 -4.43 45.26
N ASN A 64 2.97 -3.89 44.11
CA ASN A 64 3.44 -2.59 43.61
C ASN A 64 2.68 -1.44 44.27
N PRO A 65 3.35 -0.34 44.67
CA PRO A 65 2.70 0.78 45.32
C PRO A 65 1.81 1.58 44.35
N MET A 66 0.56 1.83 44.77
CA MET A 66 -0.40 2.71 44.10
C MET A 66 -0.42 4.09 44.76
N TYR A 67 -0.70 5.13 43.98
CA TYR A 67 -0.71 6.52 44.44
C TYR A 67 -2.01 7.25 44.11
N CYS A 68 -2.29 8.32 44.86
CA CYS A 68 -3.46 9.17 44.61
C CYS A 68 -3.24 10.10 43.41
N TYR A 69 -4.05 9.96 42.37
CA TYR A 69 -4.08 10.85 41.20
C TYR A 69 -5.40 11.61 41.12
N GLN A 70 -5.34 12.87 40.68
CA GLN A 70 -6.50 13.68 40.35
C GLN A 70 -6.67 13.69 38.81
N ALA A 71 -7.90 13.45 38.36
CA ALA A 71 -8.26 13.63 36.96
C ALA A 71 -7.97 15.08 36.54
N PRO A 72 -7.70 15.34 35.25
CA PRO A 72 -7.54 16.70 34.77
C PRO A 72 -8.79 17.47 35.17
N VAL A 73 -8.59 18.55 35.93
CA VAL A 73 -9.67 19.48 36.26
C VAL A 73 -10.17 19.99 34.94
N THR A 74 -11.29 19.46 34.48
CA THR A 74 -12.01 20.01 33.34
C THR A 74 -12.33 21.42 33.80
N THR A 75 -11.55 22.41 33.35
CA THR A 75 -11.86 23.82 33.51
C THR A 75 -13.20 23.99 32.84
N THR A 76 -14.24 23.80 33.65
CA THR A 76 -15.59 24.22 33.35
C THR A 76 -15.45 25.72 33.32
N ALA A 77 -15.18 26.26 32.13
CA ALA A 77 -15.44 27.65 31.83
C ALA A 77 -16.81 27.93 32.44
N THR A 78 -16.84 28.88 33.38
CA THR A 78 -18.02 29.21 34.15
C THR A 78 -19.18 29.30 33.18
N LYS A 79 -20.09 28.33 33.30
CA LYS A 79 -21.26 28.18 32.46
C LYS A 79 -22.12 29.38 32.78
N THR A 80 -21.95 30.45 32.01
CA THR A 80 -22.98 31.47 31.84
C THR A 80 -24.26 30.69 31.59
N ALA A 81 -25.23 30.88 32.48
CA ALA A 81 -26.53 30.22 32.41
C ALA A 81 -27.00 30.23 30.95
N ILE A 82 -27.17 29.04 30.37
CA ILE A 82 -27.74 28.90 29.04
C ILE A 82 -29.11 29.56 29.15
N PRO A 83 -29.37 30.63 28.38
CA PRO A 83 -30.71 31.17 28.27
C PRO A 83 -31.60 30.03 27.80
N THR A 84 -32.64 29.69 28.56
CA THR A 84 -33.65 28.67 28.22
C THR A 84 -34.50 29.04 27.00
N THR A 85 -33.99 29.90 26.13
CA THR A 85 -34.56 30.19 24.82
C THR A 85 -34.22 29.03 23.89
N PRO A 86 -35.23 28.31 23.34
CA PRO A 86 -35.01 27.31 22.31
C PRO A 86 -34.12 27.89 21.19
N PRO A 87 -33.12 27.14 20.68
CA PRO A 87 -32.32 27.62 19.57
C PRO A 87 -33.23 28.01 18.40
N PRO A 88 -32.94 29.13 17.71
CA PRO A 88 -33.77 29.59 16.61
C PRO A 88 -33.87 28.51 15.54
N SER A 89 -35.09 28.25 15.05
CA SER A 89 -35.31 27.38 13.89
C SER A 89 -34.59 27.96 12.68
N CYS A 90 -33.98 27.09 11.86
CA CYS A 90 -33.33 27.53 10.62
C CYS A 90 -34.29 28.31 9.70
N PRO A 91 -33.78 29.26 8.89
CA PRO A 91 -34.56 29.88 7.82
C PRO A 91 -35.18 28.81 6.91
N SER A 92 -36.33 29.11 6.31
CA SER A 92 -37.13 28.13 5.54
C SER A 92 -36.41 27.49 4.35
N ALA A 93 -35.31 28.08 3.89
CA ALA A 93 -34.47 27.53 2.81
C ALA A 93 -33.32 26.63 3.32
N CYS A 94 -33.24 26.40 4.63
CA CYS A 94 -32.10 25.76 5.28
C CYS A 94 -32.54 24.64 6.23
N THR A 95 -31.71 23.62 6.34
CA THR A 95 -31.97 22.41 7.13
C THR A 95 -30.97 22.32 8.29
N CYS A 96 -31.46 21.95 9.48
CA CYS A 96 -30.65 21.77 10.67
C CYS A 96 -30.00 20.38 10.70
N MET A 97 -28.67 20.31 10.55
CA MET A 97 -27.94 19.03 10.47
C MET A 97 -26.54 19.10 11.09
N LEU A 98 -25.91 17.94 11.30
CA LEU A 98 -24.53 17.85 11.79
C LEU A 98 -23.53 18.23 10.68
N PRO A 99 -22.37 18.84 11.01
CA PRO A 99 -21.37 19.24 10.02
C PRO A 99 -20.95 18.12 9.06
N GLY A 100 -20.62 16.93 9.58
CA GLY A 100 -20.21 15.80 8.74
C GLY A 100 -21.33 15.25 7.85
N SER A 101 -22.61 15.45 8.20
CA SER A 101 -23.74 15.09 7.32
C SER A 101 -23.94 16.12 6.21
N ALA A 102 -23.71 17.41 6.49
CA ALA A 102 -23.80 18.49 5.51
C ALA A 102 -22.71 18.37 4.44
N GLU A 103 -21.48 18.09 4.86
CA GLU A 103 -20.32 17.91 3.98
C GLU A 103 -20.52 16.74 3.01
N LYS A 104 -20.94 15.57 3.52
CA LYS A 104 -21.27 14.40 2.69
C LYS A 104 -22.34 14.66 1.63
N GLN A 105 -23.21 15.66 1.84
CA GLN A 105 -24.27 16.02 0.91
C GLN A 105 -23.93 17.27 0.07
N GLY A 106 -22.73 17.84 0.24
CA GLY A 106 -22.31 19.06 -0.46
C GLY A 106 -23.07 20.32 -0.04
N TYR A 107 -23.67 20.36 1.14
CA TYR A 107 -24.43 21.51 1.60
C TYR A 107 -23.50 22.62 2.13
N LEU A 108 -23.86 23.88 1.86
CA LEU A 108 -23.11 25.04 2.34
C LEU A 108 -23.79 25.67 3.57
N PRO A 109 -23.05 26.35 4.47
CA PRO A 109 -23.67 27.09 5.57
C PRO A 109 -24.73 28.07 5.05
N CYS A 110 -25.90 28.09 5.71
CA CYS A 110 -27.02 28.93 5.33
C CYS A 110 -26.62 30.42 5.33
N GLY A 111 -26.72 31.10 4.18
CA GLY A 111 -26.27 32.49 4.05
C GLY A 111 -24.76 32.70 4.33
N GLY A 112 -23.94 31.66 4.18
CA GLY A 112 -22.50 31.70 4.43
C GLY A 112 -22.10 31.74 5.90
N LYS A 113 -23.03 31.54 6.84
CA LYS A 113 -22.77 31.59 8.28
C LYS A 113 -23.29 30.36 9.02
N LEU A 114 -22.44 29.76 9.83
CA LEU A 114 -22.85 28.69 10.76
C LEU A 114 -23.76 29.27 11.84
N THR A 115 -25.03 28.89 11.79
CA THR A 115 -26.06 29.27 12.77
C THR A 115 -26.47 28.03 13.54
N LEU A 116 -26.21 28.01 14.85
CA LEU A 116 -26.58 26.89 15.72
C LEU A 116 -28.10 26.75 15.78
N CYS A 117 -28.60 25.58 15.42
CA CYS A 117 -30.04 25.31 15.31
C CYS A 117 -30.53 24.20 16.24
N GLY A 118 -29.62 23.47 16.88
CA GLY A 118 -29.99 22.41 17.82
C GLY A 118 -28.79 21.56 18.21
N TYR A 119 -29.10 20.47 18.89
CA TYR A 119 -28.14 19.43 19.24
C TYR A 119 -28.72 18.07 18.84
N ASP A 120 -27.87 17.08 18.61
CA ASP A 120 -28.30 15.68 18.48
C ASP A 120 -28.54 15.02 19.85
N GLN A 121 -28.86 13.73 19.84
CA GLN A 121 -29.10 12.93 21.04
C GLN A 121 -27.86 12.74 21.94
N TYR A 122 -26.66 13.04 21.42
CA TYR A 122 -25.37 12.95 22.13
C TYR A 122 -24.82 14.33 22.52
N GLN A 123 -25.62 15.40 22.37
CA GLN A 123 -25.23 16.79 22.59
C GLN A 123 -24.17 17.35 21.62
N ASN A 124 -24.02 16.77 20.43
CA ASN A 124 -23.22 17.40 19.37
C ASN A 124 -24.02 18.55 18.72
N PRO A 125 -23.39 19.71 18.45
CA PRO A 125 -24.08 20.87 17.89
C PRO A 125 -24.46 20.66 16.41
N LYS A 126 -25.69 21.01 16.05
CA LYS A 126 -26.21 21.06 14.68
C LYS A 126 -26.29 22.50 14.19
N TYR A 127 -26.04 22.70 12.89
CA TYR A 127 -26.08 24.03 12.27
C TYR A 127 -27.02 24.06 11.06
N CYS A 128 -27.43 25.26 10.66
CA CYS A 128 -28.25 25.47 9.47
C CYS A 128 -27.41 25.43 8.18
N TYR A 129 -27.81 24.57 7.25
CA TYR A 129 -27.17 24.45 5.93
C TYR A 129 -28.19 24.57 4.80
N GLN A 130 -27.76 25.08 3.64
CA GLN A 130 -28.57 25.20 2.42
C GLN A 130 -28.04 24.25 1.35
N ALA A 131 -28.96 23.61 0.62
CA ALA A 131 -28.60 22.79 -0.53
C ALA A 131 -27.93 23.65 -1.62
N PRO A 132 -27.02 23.09 -2.43
CA PRO A 132 -26.46 23.79 -3.59
C PRO A 132 -27.60 24.32 -4.46
N ALA A 133 -27.53 25.61 -4.83
CA ALA A 133 -28.50 26.18 -5.75
C ALA A 133 -28.35 25.47 -7.10
N THR A 134 -29.34 24.64 -7.47
CA THR A 134 -29.42 24.04 -8.79
C THR A 134 -29.58 25.16 -9.81
N THR A 135 -28.50 25.58 -10.45
CA THR A 135 -28.56 26.57 -11.52
C THR A 135 -29.30 25.95 -12.70
N THR A 136 -30.60 26.25 -12.81
CA THR A 136 -31.37 26.00 -14.03
C THR A 136 -30.79 26.86 -15.13
N ALA A 137 -30.02 26.24 -16.03
CA ALA A 137 -29.42 26.91 -17.18
C ALA A 137 -30.52 27.56 -18.03
N THR A 138 -30.48 28.90 -18.11
CA THR A 138 -31.31 29.67 -19.03
C THR A 138 -30.81 29.44 -20.45
N SER A 139 -31.67 28.86 -21.30
CA SER A 139 -31.39 28.57 -22.70
C SER A 139 -31.23 29.86 -23.52
N ARG A 140 -30.03 30.02 -24.10
CA ARG A 140 -29.74 31.00 -25.16
C ARG A 140 -29.88 30.28 -26.51
N PRO A 141 -30.48 30.91 -27.56
CA PRO A 141 -30.80 30.21 -28.79
C PRO A 141 -29.53 30.00 -29.63
N THR A 142 -29.17 28.74 -29.85
CA THR A 142 -28.09 28.34 -30.76
C THR A 142 -28.71 27.76 -32.02
N THR A 143 -28.37 28.37 -33.15
CA THR A 143 -28.61 27.90 -34.50
C THR A 143 -28.12 26.46 -34.67
N ALA A 144 -29.00 25.59 -35.14
CA ALA A 144 -28.72 24.17 -35.35
C ALA A 144 -27.72 23.96 -36.50
N VAL A 145 -26.56 23.38 -36.17
CA VAL A 145 -25.75 22.60 -37.10
C VAL A 145 -25.94 21.14 -36.72
N THR A 146 -26.63 20.41 -37.58
CA THR A 146 -26.86 18.97 -37.43
C THR A 146 -25.59 18.22 -37.78
N GLN A 147 -24.95 17.57 -36.80
CA GLN A 147 -24.10 16.40 -37.05
C GLN A 147 -24.58 15.23 -36.21
N ALA A 148 -24.72 14.09 -36.88
CA ALA A 148 -25.21 12.85 -36.33
C ALA A 148 -24.16 12.19 -35.44
N LEU A 149 -24.50 11.99 -34.16
CA LEU A 149 -23.79 11.11 -33.25
C LEU A 149 -24.25 9.67 -33.50
N GLN A 150 -23.36 8.84 -34.03
CA GLN A 150 -23.51 7.38 -33.97
C GLN A 150 -22.96 6.90 -32.63
N TYR A 151 -23.84 6.33 -31.82
CA TYR A 151 -23.52 5.58 -30.61
C TYR A 151 -22.84 4.27 -31.01
N ILE A 152 -21.63 4.00 -30.50
CA ILE A 152 -21.05 2.66 -30.53
C ILE A 152 -21.26 2.06 -29.15
N GLU A 153 -22.18 1.10 -29.06
CA GLU A 153 -22.32 0.22 -27.90
C GLU A 153 -21.09 -0.70 -27.83
N ARG A 154 -20.42 -0.69 -26.67
CA ARG A 154 -19.31 -1.59 -26.35
C ARG A 154 -19.90 -2.91 -25.84
N THR A 155 -19.90 -3.93 -26.69
CA THR A 155 -20.25 -5.31 -26.30
C THR A 155 -19.07 -5.99 -25.60
N LEU A 156 -19.33 -6.58 -24.44
CA LEU A 156 -18.39 -7.33 -23.61
C LEU A 156 -18.05 -8.72 -24.20
N ALA A 157 -16.78 -9.09 -24.02
CA ALA A 157 -16.21 -10.44 -23.94
C ALA A 157 -16.59 -11.45 -25.03
N GLY A 158 -15.83 -11.44 -26.13
CA GLY A 158 -15.72 -12.56 -27.07
C GLY A 158 -14.61 -13.53 -26.64
N THR A 159 -14.97 -14.80 -26.53
CA THR A 159 -14.12 -15.97 -26.29
C THR A 159 -12.84 -15.95 -27.13
N LEU A 160 -11.69 -16.19 -26.49
CA LEU A 160 -10.40 -16.45 -27.14
C LEU A 160 -10.52 -17.64 -28.08
N VAL A 161 -10.60 -17.37 -29.38
CA VAL A 161 -10.43 -18.37 -30.44
C VAL A 161 -8.97 -18.33 -30.86
N THR A 162 -8.23 -19.39 -30.53
CA THR A 162 -6.94 -19.71 -31.15
C THR A 162 -7.12 -19.82 -32.67
N PRO A 163 -6.42 -19.02 -33.50
CA PRO A 163 -6.52 -19.16 -34.94
C PRO A 163 -5.73 -20.39 -35.38
N THR A 164 -6.45 -21.48 -35.60
CA THR A 164 -5.95 -22.61 -36.39
C THR A 164 -5.96 -22.22 -37.87
N ALA A 165 -4.84 -22.47 -38.53
CA ALA A 165 -4.58 -22.13 -39.92
C ALA A 165 -5.65 -22.63 -40.91
N THR A 166 -5.76 -21.86 -42.01
CA THR A 166 -6.21 -22.26 -43.36
C THR A 166 -7.68 -22.65 -43.57
N MET A 167 -8.50 -21.62 -43.80
CA MET A 167 -9.57 -21.72 -44.81
C MET A 167 -9.05 -21.05 -46.09
N PRO A 168 -8.97 -21.74 -47.24
CA PRO A 168 -8.65 -21.10 -48.50
C PRO A 168 -9.86 -20.23 -48.87
N MET A 169 -9.74 -18.92 -48.71
CA MET A 169 -10.66 -18.01 -49.40
C MET A 169 -10.52 -18.30 -50.88
N ALA A 170 -11.64 -18.63 -51.55
CA ALA A 170 -11.68 -18.78 -52.99
C ALA A 170 -11.27 -17.44 -53.60
N VAL A 171 -10.00 -17.33 -53.96
CA VAL A 171 -9.41 -16.13 -54.51
C VAL A 171 -10.08 -15.89 -55.86
N ALA A 172 -10.69 -14.72 -56.04
CA ALA A 172 -11.27 -14.35 -57.33
C ALA A 172 -10.21 -14.55 -58.43
N PRO A 173 -10.56 -15.14 -59.58
CA PRO A 173 -9.60 -15.44 -60.63
C PRO A 173 -8.82 -14.18 -61.00
N GLY A 174 -7.49 -14.24 -60.83
CA GLY A 174 -6.56 -13.13 -61.10
C GLY A 174 -6.00 -12.38 -59.88
N ARG A 175 -6.47 -12.67 -58.65
CA ARG A 175 -5.87 -12.16 -57.41
C ARG A 175 -4.89 -13.17 -56.83
N CYS A 176 -3.79 -12.71 -56.25
CA CYS A 176 -2.81 -13.51 -55.53
C CYS A 176 -2.46 -12.81 -54.21
N MET A 177 -1.86 -13.52 -53.26
CA MET A 177 -1.44 -12.97 -51.98
C MET A 177 0.06 -12.68 -51.96
N ILE A 178 0.44 -11.63 -51.25
CA ILE A 178 1.80 -11.36 -50.78
C ILE A 178 1.76 -11.39 -49.26
N SER A 179 2.54 -12.27 -48.63
CA SER A 179 2.61 -12.36 -47.17
C SER A 179 4.04 -12.50 -46.65
N GLY A 180 4.21 -12.10 -45.39
CA GLY A 180 5.47 -12.18 -44.67
C GLY A 180 5.30 -11.82 -43.21
N ALA A 181 6.42 -11.81 -42.50
CA ALA A 181 6.55 -11.42 -41.10
C ALA A 181 7.33 -10.11 -40.93
N VAL A 182 7.07 -9.37 -39.86
CA VAL A 182 7.87 -8.23 -39.40
C VAL A 182 8.44 -8.58 -38.03
N PHE A 183 9.75 -8.79 -37.98
CA PHE A 183 10.52 -9.10 -36.78
C PHE A 183 11.12 -7.84 -36.18
N GLY A 184 11.37 -7.86 -34.87
CA GLY A 184 12.07 -6.79 -34.16
C GLY A 184 11.29 -5.49 -34.00
N PHE A 185 10.05 -5.39 -34.47
CA PHE A 185 9.23 -4.20 -34.22
C PHE A 185 8.61 -4.29 -32.82
N TYR A 186 8.83 -3.28 -31.98
CA TYR A 186 8.39 -3.30 -30.57
C TYR A 186 7.30 -2.26 -30.24
N HIS A 187 6.74 -1.57 -31.24
CA HIS A 187 5.70 -0.56 -31.03
C HIS A 187 4.29 -1.13 -31.25
N ASP A 188 3.27 -0.30 -30.99
CA ASP A 188 1.86 -0.65 -31.19
C ASP A 188 1.59 -1.07 -32.65
N PRO A 189 1.09 -2.29 -32.94
CA PRO A 189 0.82 -2.74 -34.31
C PRO A 189 -0.14 -1.87 -35.10
N SER A 190 -0.99 -1.09 -34.43
CA SER A 190 -1.91 -0.17 -35.11
C SER A 190 -1.18 0.96 -35.85
N THR A 191 0.05 1.29 -35.42
CA THR A 191 0.95 2.26 -36.06
C THR A 191 1.71 1.69 -37.26
N LEU A 192 1.73 0.35 -37.42
CA LEU A 192 2.43 -0.32 -38.50
C LEU A 192 1.46 -0.78 -39.59
N LYS A 193 1.70 -0.32 -40.81
CA LYS A 193 1.05 -0.82 -42.03
C LYS A 193 2.09 -1.37 -42.98
N ILE A 194 1.67 -2.20 -43.93
CA ILE A 194 2.45 -2.60 -45.09
C ILE A 194 1.82 -1.97 -46.33
N GLN A 195 2.56 -1.09 -46.99
CA GLN A 195 2.24 -0.58 -48.30
C GLN A 195 2.70 -1.57 -49.37
N VAL A 196 1.79 -1.93 -50.27
CA VAL A 196 2.08 -2.72 -51.46
C VAL A 196 1.82 -1.85 -52.67
N THR A 197 2.90 -1.46 -53.35
CA THR A 197 2.87 -0.60 -54.54
C THR A 197 3.12 -1.45 -55.78
N ASN A 198 2.16 -1.50 -56.69
CA ASN A 198 2.37 -2.09 -58.01
C ASN A 198 3.24 -1.13 -58.85
N LEU A 199 4.45 -1.55 -59.17
CA LEU A 199 5.44 -0.75 -59.92
C LEU A 199 5.06 -0.59 -61.39
N ASP A 200 4.25 -1.48 -61.94
CA ASP A 200 3.81 -1.41 -63.34
C ASP A 200 2.69 -0.38 -63.54
N THR A 201 1.85 -0.18 -62.51
CA THR A 201 0.68 0.72 -62.57
C THR A 201 0.80 1.96 -61.70
N GLY A 202 1.72 1.98 -60.73
CA GLY A 202 1.85 3.01 -59.69
C GLY A 202 0.79 2.95 -58.58
N SER A 203 -0.10 1.96 -58.57
CA SER A 203 -1.17 1.88 -57.54
C SER A 203 -0.64 1.31 -56.22
N SER A 204 -1.02 1.91 -55.08
CA SER A 204 -0.63 1.43 -53.75
C SER A 204 -1.81 1.03 -52.87
N THR A 205 -1.65 -0.01 -52.05
CA THR A 205 -2.61 -0.40 -51.00
C THR A 205 -1.92 -0.50 -49.64
N LEU A 206 -2.59 -0.10 -48.57
CA LEU A 206 -2.12 -0.29 -47.19
C LEU A 206 -2.82 -1.48 -46.53
N THR A 207 -2.02 -2.34 -45.91
CA THR A 207 -2.47 -3.54 -45.19
C THR A 207 -2.07 -3.44 -43.72
N SER A 208 -2.96 -3.78 -42.80
CA SER A 208 -2.63 -3.89 -41.38
C SER A 208 -1.79 -5.14 -41.10
N VAL A 209 -0.95 -5.08 -40.08
CA VAL A 209 -0.26 -6.24 -39.53
C VAL A 209 -1.08 -6.87 -38.39
N SER A 210 -0.83 -8.15 -38.10
CA SER A 210 -1.45 -8.91 -37.02
C SER A 210 -0.37 -9.52 -36.12
N PRO A 211 -0.44 -9.37 -34.78
CA PRO A 211 0.56 -9.94 -33.88
C PRO A 211 0.54 -11.46 -33.90
N VAL A 212 1.73 -12.07 -33.84
CA VAL A 212 1.95 -13.50 -33.68
C VAL A 212 2.66 -13.71 -32.35
N TYR A 213 2.03 -14.46 -31.46
CA TYR A 213 2.50 -14.65 -30.08
C TYR A 213 3.33 -15.94 -29.92
N SER A 214 4.33 -15.89 -29.04
CA SER A 214 5.05 -17.05 -28.52
C SER A 214 4.97 -17.00 -26.99
N GLY A 215 4.01 -17.72 -26.41
CA GLY A 215 3.59 -17.48 -25.02
C GLY A 215 2.84 -16.16 -24.90
N ASP A 216 3.17 -15.37 -23.88
CA ASP A 216 2.57 -14.05 -23.62
C ASP A 216 3.29 -12.90 -24.36
N LEU A 217 4.37 -13.21 -25.08
CA LEU A 217 5.17 -12.23 -25.80
C LEU A 217 4.85 -12.23 -27.29
N VAL A 218 4.78 -11.05 -27.90
CA VAL A 218 4.71 -10.91 -29.36
C VAL A 218 6.07 -11.33 -29.94
N SER A 219 6.07 -12.40 -30.72
CA SER A 219 7.28 -12.88 -31.41
C SER A 219 7.59 -12.04 -32.65
N HIS A 220 6.55 -11.75 -33.44
CA HIS A 220 6.62 -10.98 -34.67
C HIS A 220 5.21 -10.55 -35.09
N TYR A 221 5.11 -9.73 -36.13
CA TYR A 221 3.83 -9.43 -36.77
C TYR A 221 3.75 -10.14 -38.11
N SER A 222 2.56 -10.55 -38.52
CA SER A 222 2.30 -11.12 -39.84
C SER A 222 1.46 -10.16 -40.67
N TYR A 223 1.61 -10.19 -41.98
CA TYR A 223 0.76 -9.43 -42.89
C TYR A 223 0.36 -10.26 -44.10
N THR A 224 -0.75 -9.89 -44.73
CA THR A 224 -1.20 -10.49 -45.97
C THR A 224 -1.91 -9.42 -46.82
N ALA A 225 -1.38 -9.18 -48.01
CA ALA A 225 -1.93 -8.22 -48.96
C ALA A 225 -2.42 -8.94 -50.22
N LEU A 226 -3.55 -8.47 -50.78
CA LEU A 226 -4.08 -8.96 -52.05
C LEU A 226 -3.52 -8.12 -53.21
N ALA A 227 -2.97 -8.78 -54.22
CA ALA A 227 -2.37 -8.18 -55.40
C ALA A 227 -2.85 -8.89 -56.69
N ASN A 228 -2.55 -8.35 -57.88
CA ASN A 228 -2.75 -9.11 -59.12
C ASN A 228 -1.67 -10.19 -59.23
N CYS A 229 -2.02 -11.37 -59.75
CA CYS A 229 -1.08 -12.48 -59.86
C CYS A 229 0.12 -12.23 -60.78
N ASN A 230 0.05 -11.22 -61.64
CA ASN A 230 1.16 -10.83 -62.50
C ASN A 230 1.51 -9.37 -62.23
N GLY A 231 2.80 -9.10 -62.00
CA GLY A 231 3.32 -7.75 -61.88
C GLY A 231 4.53 -7.64 -60.94
N ASN A 232 5.10 -6.45 -60.92
CA ASN A 232 6.20 -6.08 -60.04
C ASN A 232 5.65 -5.27 -58.88
N TYR A 233 5.90 -5.69 -57.64
CA TYR A 233 5.39 -5.05 -56.44
C TYR A 233 6.53 -4.62 -55.53
N GLN A 234 6.48 -3.40 -55.03
CA GLN A 234 7.29 -2.93 -53.93
C GLN A 234 6.47 -3.06 -52.65
N VAL A 235 7.00 -3.82 -51.70
CA VAL A 235 6.39 -4.06 -50.39
C VAL A 235 7.22 -3.32 -49.37
N GLU A 236 6.60 -2.34 -48.73
CA GLU A 236 7.26 -1.46 -47.78
C GLU A 236 6.42 -1.37 -46.51
N PRO A 237 7.00 -1.63 -45.34
CA PRO A 237 6.37 -1.19 -44.10
C PRO A 237 6.28 0.33 -44.07
N VAL A 238 5.13 0.83 -43.66
CA VAL A 238 4.84 2.25 -43.45
C VAL A 238 4.45 2.40 -41.99
N TYR A 239 5.31 3.09 -41.26
CA TYR A 239 5.05 3.48 -39.89
C TYR A 239 4.32 4.83 -39.89
N GLN A 240 3.12 4.86 -39.31
CA GLN A 240 2.34 6.07 -39.10
C GLN A 240 2.25 6.32 -37.59
N PRO A 241 3.12 7.17 -37.01
CA PRO A 241 3.02 7.48 -35.60
C PRO A 241 1.69 8.19 -35.34
N PHE A 242 0.99 7.79 -34.27
CA PHE A 242 -0.01 8.67 -33.67
C PHE A 242 0.70 9.82 -32.98
N THR A 243 -0.03 10.90 -32.72
CA THR A 243 0.48 12.01 -31.91
C THR A 243 1.05 11.47 -30.60
N GLY A 244 2.34 11.74 -30.39
CA GLY A 244 3.08 11.35 -29.21
C GLY A 244 3.91 10.06 -29.34
N VAL A 245 3.84 9.29 -30.42
CA VAL A 245 4.72 8.11 -30.59
C VAL A 245 6.01 8.51 -31.31
N CYS A 246 7.13 7.86 -30.98
CA CYS A 246 8.43 8.09 -31.61
C CYS A 246 8.33 8.08 -33.14
N ALA A 247 8.90 9.08 -33.80
CA ALA A 247 9.09 8.99 -35.24
C ALA A 247 10.07 7.85 -35.52
N TRP A 248 9.70 6.96 -36.42
CA TRP A 248 10.49 5.79 -36.75
C TRP A 248 11.61 6.14 -37.73
N THR A 249 12.82 5.70 -37.42
CA THR A 249 14.01 5.74 -38.27
C THR A 249 14.70 4.40 -38.14
N GLY A 250 14.63 3.58 -39.18
CA GLY A 250 15.35 2.32 -39.20
C GLY A 250 15.41 1.76 -40.60
N SER A 251 16.10 0.64 -40.75
CA SER A 251 16.21 -0.05 -42.02
C SER A 251 15.71 -1.47 -41.91
N PHE A 252 15.16 -1.99 -43.01
CA PHE A 252 14.71 -3.37 -43.09
C PHE A 252 15.68 -4.20 -43.92
N THR A 253 15.95 -5.43 -43.48
CA THR A 253 16.83 -6.35 -44.19
C THR A 253 16.08 -7.06 -45.33
N GLY A 254 16.46 -6.86 -46.59
CA GLY A 254 15.95 -7.62 -47.75
C GLY A 254 15.67 -6.79 -49.00
N SER A 255 15.22 -7.46 -50.08
CA SER A 255 14.72 -6.78 -51.28
C SER A 255 13.22 -6.47 -51.11
N PRO A 256 12.79 -5.21 -51.20
CA PRO A 256 11.37 -4.85 -51.09
C PRO A 256 10.59 -5.21 -52.36
N VAL A 257 11.28 -5.58 -53.46
CA VAL A 257 10.63 -5.89 -54.74
C VAL A 257 10.28 -7.38 -54.83
N VAL A 258 9.02 -7.64 -55.13
CA VAL A 258 8.39 -8.95 -55.34
C VAL A 258 7.92 -9.05 -56.79
N HIS A 259 8.43 -10.05 -57.51
CA HIS A 259 8.00 -10.35 -58.88
C HIS A 259 6.99 -11.49 -58.84
N MET A 260 5.74 -11.22 -59.25
CA MET A 260 4.68 -12.22 -59.27
C MET A 260 4.40 -12.69 -60.71
N THR A 261 4.38 -14.01 -60.93
CA THR A 261 4.08 -14.64 -62.23
C THR A 261 3.07 -15.77 -62.08
N GLY A 262 1.82 -15.43 -61.78
CA GLY A 262 0.70 -16.37 -61.73
C GLY A 262 0.49 -17.06 -60.37
N SER A 263 1.32 -16.80 -59.37
CA SER A 263 1.25 -17.43 -58.04
C SER A 263 1.37 -16.42 -56.89
N SER A 264 0.87 -16.81 -55.72
CA SER A 264 1.07 -16.05 -54.47
C SER A 264 2.52 -16.16 -54.01
N GLU A 265 2.99 -15.14 -53.31
CA GLU A 265 4.35 -15.04 -52.77
C GLU A 265 4.31 -14.97 -51.24
N THR A 266 5.18 -15.73 -50.59
CA THR A 266 5.24 -15.85 -49.11
C THR A 266 6.68 -15.70 -48.62
N GLY A 267 6.89 -15.46 -47.33
CA GLY A 267 8.23 -15.31 -46.75
C GLY A 267 8.89 -13.98 -47.12
N ARG A 268 8.06 -12.96 -47.39
CA ARG A 268 8.51 -11.58 -47.63
C ARG A 268 8.71 -10.89 -46.29
N ASP A 269 9.67 -11.42 -45.55
CA ASP A 269 9.88 -11.03 -44.17
C ASP A 269 10.75 -9.76 -44.09
N PHE A 270 10.48 -8.95 -43.07
CA PHE A 270 11.23 -7.77 -42.73
C PHE A 270 11.77 -7.93 -41.32
N THR A 271 13.04 -7.60 -41.10
CA THR A 271 13.56 -7.43 -39.73
C THR A 271 13.80 -5.95 -39.52
N TYR A 272 13.15 -5.38 -38.51
CA TYR A 272 13.43 -4.03 -38.07
C TYR A 272 14.81 -3.99 -37.42
N VAL A 273 15.64 -3.06 -37.90
CA VAL A 273 16.91 -2.70 -37.29
C VAL A 273 16.88 -1.18 -37.06
N PRO A 274 16.93 -0.71 -35.80
CA PRO A 274 17.14 0.70 -35.50
C PRO A 274 18.42 1.20 -36.18
N ASP A 275 18.45 2.47 -36.58
CA ASP A 275 19.65 3.06 -37.19
C ASP A 275 20.79 3.23 -36.16
N ASP A 276 20.45 3.34 -34.87
CA ASP A 276 21.38 3.33 -33.73
C ASP A 276 21.20 2.04 -32.90
N PRO A 277 22.24 1.22 -32.66
CA PRO A 277 22.12 0.04 -31.80
C PRO A 277 21.95 0.34 -30.30
N ASN A 278 22.17 1.58 -29.85
CA ASN A 278 22.11 1.95 -28.45
C ASN A 278 20.70 2.40 -28.07
N ILE A 279 20.19 1.89 -26.95
CA ILE A 279 18.85 2.21 -26.47
C ILE A 279 18.98 3.29 -25.40
N PRO A 280 18.18 4.38 -25.44
CA PRO A 280 18.27 5.45 -24.46
C PRO A 280 17.87 4.95 -23.06
N ASP A 281 18.50 5.49 -22.02
CA ASP A 281 18.06 5.30 -20.63
C ASP A 281 17.07 6.40 -20.22
N VAL A 282 16.08 6.06 -19.40
CA VAL A 282 15.02 7.00 -18.96
C VAL A 282 14.93 7.04 -17.45
N ASN A 283 15.11 8.24 -16.90
CA ASN A 283 14.93 8.52 -15.48
C ASN A 283 13.82 9.55 -15.27
N VAL A 284 12.98 9.34 -14.26
CA VAL A 284 11.97 10.31 -13.83
C VAL A 284 12.37 10.85 -12.45
N ILE A 285 12.62 12.16 -12.37
CA ILE A 285 13.18 12.81 -11.19
C ILE A 285 12.21 13.89 -10.71
N ALA A 286 11.82 13.83 -9.44
CA ALA A 286 10.97 14.82 -8.80
C ALA A 286 11.80 15.86 -8.02
N ASN A 287 11.37 17.12 -8.08
CA ASN A 287 11.95 18.19 -7.28
C ASN A 287 10.85 19.07 -6.65
N PRO A 288 10.73 19.11 -5.30
CA PRO A 288 11.49 18.28 -4.36
C PRO A 288 11.19 16.79 -4.54
N ALA A 289 12.13 15.92 -4.15
CA ALA A 289 11.93 14.46 -4.21
C ALA A 289 10.85 13.99 -3.22
N SER A 290 10.73 14.69 -2.09
CA SER A 290 9.75 14.47 -1.03
C SER A 290 8.97 15.76 -0.79
N PRO A 291 7.99 16.10 -1.64
CA PRO A 291 7.18 17.30 -1.46
C PRO A 291 6.35 17.25 -0.18
N GLY A 292 6.23 18.41 0.46
CA GLY A 292 5.21 18.61 1.48
C GLY A 292 3.81 18.62 0.91
N VAL A 293 2.81 18.47 1.78
CA VAL A 293 1.40 18.55 1.39
C VAL A 293 1.15 19.87 0.64
N ASN A 294 0.51 19.78 -0.53
CA ASN A 294 0.22 20.92 -1.43
C ASN A 294 1.46 21.66 -1.97
N GLN A 295 2.66 21.09 -1.84
CA GLN A 295 3.85 21.68 -2.43
C GLN A 295 3.92 21.34 -3.92
N ASP A 296 4.08 22.35 -4.78
CA ASP A 296 4.31 22.11 -6.20
C ASP A 296 5.56 21.24 -6.43
N VAL A 297 5.45 20.29 -7.36
CA VAL A 297 6.58 19.44 -7.78
C VAL A 297 6.90 19.66 -9.23
N ARG A 298 8.18 19.88 -9.52
CA ARG A 298 8.71 19.76 -10.87
C ARG A 298 9.15 18.33 -11.15
N ILE A 299 8.52 17.70 -12.13
CA ILE A 299 8.96 16.42 -12.69
C ILE A 299 9.91 16.69 -13.85
N THR A 300 11.11 16.14 -13.76
CA THR A 300 12.11 16.14 -14.83
C THR A 300 12.25 14.72 -15.38
N VAL A 301 11.90 14.53 -16.64
CA VAL A 301 12.25 13.34 -17.40
C VAL A 301 13.63 13.55 -17.99
N GLN A 302 14.54 12.61 -17.74
CA GLN A 302 15.89 12.61 -18.29
C GLN A 302 16.06 11.42 -19.23
N GLY A 303 16.42 11.71 -20.48
CA GLY A 303 16.91 10.74 -21.46
C GLY A 303 18.43 10.78 -21.50
N ILE A 304 19.09 9.62 -21.49
CA ILE A 304 20.55 9.50 -21.63
C ILE A 304 20.83 8.61 -22.82
N ASP A 305 21.54 9.14 -23.80
CA ASP A 305 21.79 8.45 -25.06
C ASP A 305 23.09 8.92 -25.68
N ASP A 306 23.74 8.11 -26.52
CA ASP A 306 24.94 8.53 -27.27
C ASP A 306 24.60 9.37 -28.51
N ASP A 307 23.36 9.29 -28.98
CA ASP A 307 22.79 10.18 -29.99
C ASP A 307 21.88 11.27 -29.37
N SER A 308 21.19 12.02 -30.23
CA SER A 308 20.28 13.08 -29.79
C SER A 308 18.90 12.53 -29.47
N ILE A 309 18.31 12.95 -28.34
CA ILE A 309 16.89 12.70 -28.05
C ILE A 309 16.01 13.65 -28.88
N VAL A 310 15.17 13.08 -29.72
CA VAL A 310 14.26 13.82 -30.62
C VAL A 310 12.85 13.96 -30.05
N PHE A 311 12.47 13.10 -29.11
CA PHE A 311 11.13 13.13 -28.54
C PHE A 311 11.12 12.66 -27.08
N MET A 312 10.30 13.32 -26.26
CA MET A 312 10.03 12.94 -24.88
C MET A 312 8.55 13.13 -24.60
N ALA A 313 7.94 12.22 -23.84
CA ALA A 313 6.59 12.42 -23.32
C ALA A 313 6.42 11.77 -21.96
N ALA A 314 5.46 12.27 -21.19
CA ALA A 314 5.07 11.69 -19.92
C ALA A 314 3.54 11.63 -19.79
N ARG A 315 3.05 10.58 -19.14
CA ARG A 315 1.70 10.49 -18.59
C ARG A 315 1.81 10.25 -17.10
N TYR A 316 0.76 10.56 -16.35
CA TYR A 316 0.79 10.32 -14.91
C TYR A 316 -0.58 10.10 -14.32
N GLU A 317 -0.65 9.29 -13.28
CA GLU A 317 -1.83 9.07 -12.45
C GLU A 317 -1.65 9.78 -11.12
N LEU A 318 -2.57 10.70 -10.82
CA LEU A 318 -2.63 11.40 -9.55
C LEU A 318 -3.57 10.66 -8.62
N VAL A 319 -3.11 10.42 -7.40
CA VAL A 319 -3.88 9.85 -6.30
C VAL A 319 -4.00 10.92 -5.23
N TYR A 320 -5.22 11.32 -4.93
CA TYR A 320 -5.51 12.31 -3.91
C TYR A 320 -5.59 11.66 -2.53
N SER A 321 -5.46 12.45 -1.47
CA SER A 321 -5.52 11.99 -0.07
C SER A 321 -6.88 11.41 0.32
N ASP A 322 -7.94 11.68 -0.45
CA ASP A 322 -9.26 11.07 -0.29
C ASP A 322 -9.41 9.73 -1.05
N GLY A 323 -8.34 9.26 -1.71
CA GLY A 323 -8.31 8.04 -2.51
C GLY A 323 -8.84 8.20 -3.94
N THR A 324 -9.34 9.37 -4.32
CA THR A 324 -9.76 9.62 -5.71
C THR A 324 -8.55 9.64 -6.65
N ARG A 325 -8.79 9.31 -7.92
CA ARG A 325 -7.75 9.15 -8.94
C ARG A 325 -8.05 10.03 -10.16
N ARG A 326 -7.00 10.66 -10.72
CA ARG A 326 -7.06 11.39 -11.98
C ARG A 326 -5.89 11.00 -12.87
N SER A 327 -6.19 10.42 -14.02
CA SER A 327 -5.19 10.14 -15.05
C SER A 327 -5.01 11.34 -15.97
N VAL A 328 -3.75 11.71 -16.21
CA VAL A 328 -3.36 12.66 -17.25
C VAL A 328 -2.71 11.86 -18.38
N ASP A 329 -3.30 11.97 -19.57
CA ASP A 329 -2.81 11.29 -20.77
C ASP A 329 -1.45 11.85 -21.21
N TRP A 330 -0.83 11.20 -22.20
CA TRP A 330 0.48 11.55 -22.72
C TRP A 330 0.60 13.03 -23.09
N ARG A 331 1.53 13.70 -22.43
CA ARG A 331 1.96 15.07 -22.69
C ARG A 331 3.35 15.05 -23.29
N GLU A 332 3.51 15.68 -24.45
CA GLU A 332 4.81 15.92 -25.06
C GLU A 332 5.64 16.91 -24.24
N LEU A 333 6.92 16.59 -24.08
CA LEU A 333 7.91 17.40 -23.39
C LEU A 333 8.94 17.85 -24.42
N THR A 334 9.33 19.12 -24.38
CA THR A 334 10.40 19.64 -25.24
C THR A 334 11.75 19.13 -24.75
N PRO A 335 12.49 18.30 -25.52
CA PRO A 335 13.80 17.83 -25.12
C PRO A 335 14.79 19.01 -25.11
N MET A 336 15.51 19.17 -23.99
CA MET A 336 16.56 20.18 -23.84
C MET A 336 17.87 19.48 -23.55
N ALA A 337 18.87 19.66 -24.43
CA ALA A 337 20.21 19.14 -24.19
C ALA A 337 20.82 19.78 -22.94
N ALA A 338 21.23 18.95 -21.99
CA ALA A 338 22.01 19.34 -20.82
C ALA A 338 23.50 19.28 -21.17
N LEU A 339 24.30 20.17 -20.57
CA LEU A 339 25.74 20.19 -20.77
C LEU A 339 26.36 18.89 -20.26
N ALA A 340 27.11 18.20 -21.13
CA ALA A 340 27.91 17.04 -20.73
C ALA A 340 28.93 17.46 -19.66
N THR A 341 28.94 16.75 -18.53
CA THR A 341 29.80 17.10 -17.38
C THR A 341 31.25 16.71 -17.58
N ARG A 342 31.53 15.65 -18.36
CA ARG A 342 32.87 15.16 -18.68
C ARG A 342 32.94 14.72 -20.15
N ALA A 343 34.15 14.81 -20.72
CA ALA A 343 34.41 14.27 -22.04
C ALA A 343 34.22 12.75 -22.03
N GLY A 344 33.34 12.25 -22.90
CA GLY A 344 32.97 10.83 -22.98
C GLY A 344 31.67 10.46 -22.26
N ASP A 345 31.05 11.38 -21.50
CA ASP A 345 29.69 11.16 -20.97
C ASP A 345 28.68 11.18 -22.13
N ARG A 346 27.74 10.22 -22.15
CA ARG A 346 26.57 10.28 -23.04
C ARG A 346 25.77 11.56 -22.78
N PRO A 347 25.42 12.36 -23.82
CA PRO A 347 24.64 13.58 -23.65
C PRO A 347 23.33 13.28 -22.91
N ARG A 348 22.98 14.17 -21.99
CA ARG A 348 21.73 14.09 -21.23
C ARG A 348 20.73 15.05 -21.85
N TRP A 349 19.49 14.62 -21.98
CA TRP A 349 18.38 15.42 -22.47
C TRP A 349 17.32 15.47 -21.39
N THR A 350 16.73 16.63 -21.17
CA THR A 350 15.71 16.82 -20.14
C THR A 350 14.45 17.45 -20.71
N GLY A 351 13.31 16.92 -20.32
CA GLY A 351 12.00 17.56 -20.45
C GLY A 351 11.37 17.67 -19.06
N HIS A 352 10.54 18.68 -18.82
CA HIS A 352 9.90 18.84 -17.50
C HIS A 352 8.45 19.28 -17.59
N PHE A 353 7.70 18.98 -16.54
CA PHE A 353 6.38 19.51 -16.27
C PHE A 353 6.20 19.70 -14.76
N ASP A 354 5.30 20.60 -14.39
CA ASP A 354 4.99 20.88 -12.99
C ASP A 354 3.65 20.22 -12.63
N ILE A 355 3.58 19.60 -11.46
CA ILE A 355 2.36 19.11 -10.81
C ILE A 355 2.04 20.10 -9.69
N THR A 356 0.91 20.79 -9.82
CA THR A 356 0.48 21.88 -8.92
C THR A 356 -0.90 21.60 -8.31
N ASP A 357 -1.30 20.33 -8.28
CA ASP A 357 -2.57 19.91 -7.69
C ASP A 357 -2.44 19.86 -6.16
N ASP A 358 -3.43 20.41 -5.47
CA ASP A 358 -3.57 20.29 -4.03
C ASP A 358 -4.20 18.95 -3.63
N GLY A 359 -3.99 18.54 -2.39
CA GLY A 359 -4.57 17.33 -1.82
C GLY A 359 -4.03 16.04 -2.43
N LEU A 360 -2.88 16.10 -3.10
CA LEU A 360 -2.20 14.91 -3.59
C LEU A 360 -1.64 14.10 -2.43
N ALA A 361 -1.77 12.78 -2.54
CA ALA A 361 -1.01 11.83 -1.74
C ALA A 361 0.14 11.25 -2.56
N ARG A 362 -0.09 10.95 -3.84
CA ARG A 362 0.88 10.31 -4.73
C ARG A 362 0.67 10.70 -6.19
N ALA A 363 1.75 10.76 -6.97
CA ALA A 363 1.73 10.76 -8.42
C ALA A 363 2.60 9.62 -8.95
N GLU A 364 2.03 8.78 -9.82
CA GLU A 364 2.74 7.76 -10.58
C GLU A 364 3.00 8.28 -11.98
N VAL A 365 4.26 8.51 -12.32
CA VAL A 365 4.67 9.07 -13.61
C VAL A 365 5.24 7.96 -14.48
N THR A 366 4.77 7.87 -15.71
CA THR A 366 5.41 7.08 -16.77
C THR A 366 5.93 8.03 -17.83
N ALA A 367 7.19 7.88 -18.19
CA ALA A 367 7.84 8.64 -19.24
C ALA A 367 8.33 7.72 -20.35
N ARG A 368 8.41 8.28 -21.56
CA ARG A 368 9.05 7.65 -22.72
C ARG A 368 9.97 8.63 -23.42
N VAL A 369 11.04 8.11 -23.99
CA VAL A 369 12.10 8.87 -24.66
C VAL A 369 12.45 8.16 -25.96
N CYS A 370 12.65 8.94 -27.02
CA CYS A 370 13.10 8.46 -28.32
C CYS A 370 14.37 9.19 -28.76
N ASP A 371 15.35 8.42 -29.21
CA ASP A 371 16.54 8.97 -29.85
C ASP A 371 16.33 9.23 -31.35
N ALA A 372 17.36 9.77 -32.01
CA ALA A 372 17.37 10.03 -33.44
C ALA A 372 17.59 8.77 -34.30
N GLY A 373 18.03 7.67 -33.69
CA GLY A 373 18.27 6.38 -34.33
C GLY A 373 17.04 5.46 -34.32
N GLY A 374 15.93 5.90 -33.74
CA GLY A 374 14.65 5.20 -33.73
C GLY A 374 14.46 4.23 -32.57
N ASN A 375 15.30 4.30 -31.54
CA ASN A 375 15.08 3.53 -30.32
C ASN A 375 14.14 4.25 -29.37
N GLU A 376 13.36 3.46 -28.63
CA GLU A 376 12.43 3.93 -27.61
C GLU A 376 12.70 3.21 -26.30
N ARG A 377 12.67 3.97 -25.19
CA ARG A 377 12.69 3.39 -23.85
C ARG A 377 11.70 4.10 -22.95
N TRP A 378 11.19 3.34 -21.98
CA TRP A 378 10.23 3.78 -20.98
C TRP A 378 10.92 3.83 -19.62
N GLY A 379 10.49 4.77 -18.79
CA GLY A 379 10.88 4.87 -17.39
C GLY A 379 9.69 5.30 -16.55
N SER A 380 9.69 4.98 -15.27
CA SER A 380 8.66 5.40 -14.33
C SER A 380 9.28 6.02 -13.08
N GLY A 381 8.48 6.79 -12.36
CA GLY A 381 8.84 7.34 -11.06
C GLY A 381 7.60 7.65 -10.24
N THR A 382 7.70 7.55 -8.92
CA THR A 382 6.61 7.84 -7.99
C THR A 382 7.01 9.02 -7.13
N VAL A 383 6.07 9.94 -6.92
CA VAL A 383 6.23 11.08 -6.02
C VAL A 383 5.15 11.04 -4.97
N THR A 384 5.52 11.14 -3.70
CA THR A 384 4.57 11.10 -2.58
C THR A 384 4.56 12.44 -1.88
N TRP A 385 3.37 13.05 -1.77
CA TRP A 385 3.11 14.29 -1.04
C TRP A 385 2.80 13.96 0.40
N ALA A 386 3.86 13.69 1.16
CA ALA A 386 3.76 13.33 2.55
C ALA A 386 4.78 14.12 3.37
N THR A 387 4.28 15.03 4.20
CA THR A 387 5.04 15.56 5.33
C THR A 387 4.46 14.99 6.61
N CYS A 388 5.22 14.16 7.30
CA CYS A 388 4.93 13.80 8.68
C CYS A 388 5.71 14.72 9.61
N SER A 389 5.01 15.66 10.23
CA SER A 389 5.60 16.55 11.25
C SER A 389 6.12 15.79 12.50
N TRP A 390 5.74 14.52 12.64
CA TRP A 390 6.16 13.61 13.69
C TRP A 390 7.31 12.67 13.27
N CYS A 391 7.67 12.63 11.99
CA CYS A 391 8.85 11.91 11.56
C CYS A 391 10.11 12.72 11.89
N ASN A 392 11.15 12.03 12.29
CA ASN A 392 12.49 12.62 12.30
C ASN A 392 13.11 12.57 10.89
N GLU A 393 14.37 12.96 10.77
CA GLU A 393 15.08 13.01 9.48
C GLU A 393 15.32 11.64 8.83
N HIS A 394 15.19 10.55 9.59
CA HIS A 394 15.46 9.18 9.13
C HIS A 394 14.19 8.41 8.72
N VAL A 395 13.01 8.87 9.14
CA VAL A 395 11.75 8.18 8.85
C VAL A 395 11.06 8.81 7.64
N ILE A 396 10.96 8.05 6.56
CA ILE A 396 10.45 8.52 5.28
C ILE A 396 9.05 7.93 5.05
N PRO A 397 8.01 8.75 4.87
CA PRO A 397 6.66 8.25 4.63
C PRO A 397 6.51 7.64 3.23
N ILE A 398 5.85 6.49 3.15
CA ILE A 398 5.50 5.78 1.91
C ILE A 398 4.04 6.05 1.55
N LEU A 399 3.16 5.86 2.54
CA LEU A 399 1.72 6.04 2.42
C LEU A 399 1.18 6.61 3.73
N LEU A 400 0.54 7.77 3.66
CA LEU A 400 -0.14 8.38 4.81
C LEU A 400 -1.64 8.47 4.52
N ASN A 401 -2.44 7.73 5.28
CA ASN A 401 -3.90 7.78 5.25
C ASN A 401 -4.48 8.66 6.37
N GLY A 402 -3.66 9.15 7.30
CA GLY A 402 -4.09 10.09 8.34
C GLY A 402 -3.07 10.35 9.44
N ASN A 403 -3.53 10.94 10.54
CA ASN A 403 -2.71 11.22 11.73
C ASN A 403 -2.40 9.91 12.49
N THR A 404 -1.22 9.83 13.10
CA THR A 404 -0.79 8.66 13.90
C THR A 404 -1.69 8.33 15.08
N ALA A 405 -2.51 9.28 15.55
CA ALA A 405 -3.47 9.03 16.60
C ALA A 405 -4.66 8.16 16.15
N ASP A 406 -4.96 8.14 14.84
CA ASP A 406 -6.14 7.51 14.26
C ASP A 406 -5.78 6.39 13.27
N LYS A 407 -4.49 6.10 13.09
CA LYS A 407 -3.96 5.11 12.15
C LYS A 407 -3.02 4.13 12.84
N ILE A 408 -2.85 2.97 12.21
CA ILE A 408 -1.82 2.00 12.52
C ILE A 408 -0.56 2.39 11.76
N ASP A 409 0.49 2.78 12.47
CA ASP A 409 1.76 3.20 11.89
C ASP A 409 2.75 2.03 11.86
N VAL A 410 3.11 1.58 10.65
CA VAL A 410 4.11 0.52 10.43
C VAL A 410 5.35 1.12 9.77
N ILE A 411 6.50 0.97 10.43
CA ILE A 411 7.80 1.40 9.90
C ILE A 411 8.56 0.17 9.38
N PHE A 412 8.91 0.20 8.11
CA PHE A 412 9.79 -0.78 7.48
C PHE A 412 11.25 -0.42 7.73
N VAL A 413 12.09 -1.41 8.02
CA VAL A 413 13.53 -1.23 8.26
C VAL A 413 14.29 -2.25 7.42
N PRO A 414 15.30 -1.84 6.63
CA PRO A 414 16.11 -2.80 5.90
C PRO A 414 17.01 -3.54 6.88
N ASP A 415 17.19 -4.85 6.70
CA ASP A 415 18.26 -5.59 7.34
C ASP A 415 19.59 -5.37 6.59
N THR A 416 20.72 -5.58 7.26
CA THR A 416 22.07 -5.49 6.65
C THR A 416 22.28 -6.40 5.43
N SER A 417 21.44 -7.42 5.24
CA SER A 417 21.40 -8.23 4.02
C SER A 417 21.09 -7.44 2.74
N TYR A 418 20.46 -6.26 2.84
CA TYR A 418 20.28 -5.35 1.69
C TYR A 418 21.58 -4.65 1.25
N GLY A 419 22.61 -4.61 2.09
CA GLY A 419 23.92 -4.04 1.74
C GLY A 419 23.87 -2.56 1.34
N GLY A 420 22.92 -1.80 1.87
CA GLY A 420 22.66 -0.39 1.56
C GLY A 420 21.86 -0.15 0.28
N ASP A 421 21.34 -1.19 -0.39
CA ASP A 421 20.51 -1.04 -1.60
C ASP A 421 19.07 -0.62 -1.24
N MET A 422 18.93 0.66 -0.92
CA MET A 422 17.65 1.27 -0.58
C MET A 422 16.64 1.27 -1.74
N ALA A 423 17.11 1.18 -2.99
CA ALA A 423 16.22 1.14 -4.15
C ALA A 423 15.48 -0.20 -4.19
N VAL A 424 16.20 -1.31 -4.04
CA VAL A 424 15.61 -2.66 -3.95
C VAL A 424 14.73 -2.77 -2.72
N PHE A 425 15.17 -2.26 -1.57
CA PHE A 425 14.37 -2.28 -0.35
C PHE A 425 13.02 -1.54 -0.51
N VAL A 426 12.99 -0.37 -1.14
CA VAL A 426 11.74 0.37 -1.36
C VAL A 426 10.82 -0.34 -2.36
N GLU A 427 11.37 -1.00 -3.37
CA GLU A 427 10.61 -1.88 -4.27
C GLU A 427 9.97 -3.03 -3.50
N ASP A 428 10.76 -3.72 -2.67
CA ASP A 428 10.30 -4.81 -1.82
C ASP A 428 9.23 -4.40 -0.82
N ILE A 429 9.32 -3.21 -0.20
CA ILE A 429 8.26 -2.70 0.68
C ILE A 429 6.94 -2.56 -0.09
N THR A 430 7.01 -1.97 -1.29
CA THR A 430 5.82 -1.78 -2.13
C THR A 430 5.19 -3.13 -2.46
N ASP A 431 6.03 -4.11 -2.77
CA ASP A 431 5.61 -5.48 -3.07
C ASP A 431 4.95 -6.16 -1.87
N VAL A 432 5.53 -6.12 -0.66
CA VAL A 432 4.88 -6.71 0.55
C VAL A 432 3.61 -5.99 0.96
N ILE A 433 3.48 -4.67 0.73
CA ILE A 433 2.23 -3.96 0.98
C ILE A 433 1.14 -4.48 0.04
N GLU A 434 1.41 -4.55 -1.27
CA GLU A 434 0.43 -4.95 -2.28
C GLU A 434 0.12 -6.46 -2.23
N ASN A 435 1.15 -7.30 -2.15
CA ASN A 435 1.03 -8.76 -2.22
C ASN A 435 0.94 -9.45 -0.85
N GLY A 436 1.36 -8.80 0.24
CA GLY A 436 1.14 -9.22 1.62
C GLY A 436 -0.12 -8.61 2.18
N TYR A 437 -0.03 -7.36 2.65
CA TYR A 437 -1.14 -6.72 3.36
C TYR A 437 -2.42 -6.67 2.53
N TYR A 438 -2.37 -6.18 1.30
CA TYR A 438 -3.58 -5.96 0.52
C TYR A 438 -4.20 -7.21 -0.12
N ARG A 439 -3.52 -8.36 -0.04
CA ARG A 439 -4.11 -9.68 -0.36
C ARG A 439 -4.76 -10.35 0.85
N ASN A 440 -4.49 -9.88 2.07
CA ASN A 440 -5.26 -10.26 3.24
C ASN A 440 -6.57 -9.45 3.29
N THR A 441 -7.71 -10.13 3.35
CA THR A 441 -9.04 -9.54 3.27
C THR A 441 -9.33 -8.50 4.35
N LEU A 442 -8.88 -8.72 5.60
CA LEU A 442 -9.11 -7.75 6.68
C LEU A 442 -8.30 -6.49 6.50
N PHE A 443 -7.01 -6.61 6.15
CA PHE A 443 -6.16 -5.46 5.89
C PHE A 443 -6.59 -4.72 4.61
N SER A 444 -6.93 -5.45 3.56
CA SER A 444 -7.44 -4.89 2.30
C SER A 444 -8.78 -4.16 2.47
N ALA A 445 -9.62 -4.57 3.41
CA ALA A 445 -10.86 -3.89 3.75
C ALA A 445 -10.68 -2.66 4.66
N ASN A 446 -9.47 -2.47 5.21
CA ASN A 446 -9.14 -1.40 6.16
C ASN A 446 -7.84 -0.68 5.73
N ARG A 447 -7.55 -0.57 4.42
CA ARG A 447 -6.29 0.04 3.93
C ARG A 447 -6.10 1.45 4.45
N GLU A 448 -7.19 2.20 4.54
CA GLU A 448 -7.29 3.57 5.04
C GLU A 448 -6.92 3.73 6.52
N LYS A 449 -6.76 2.61 7.26
CA LYS A 449 -6.34 2.62 8.66
C LYS A 449 -4.85 2.50 8.84
N PHE A 450 -4.08 2.24 7.79
CA PHE A 450 -2.63 2.08 7.90
C PHE A 450 -1.89 3.31 7.39
N ASN A 451 -0.80 3.66 8.06
CA ASN A 451 0.26 4.48 7.53
C ASN A 451 1.52 3.61 7.38
N PHE A 452 2.26 3.81 6.29
CA PHE A 452 3.50 3.10 6.01
C PHE A 452 4.65 4.09 5.87
N TYR A 453 5.78 3.74 6.47
CA TYR A 453 7.01 4.51 6.46
C TYR A 453 8.20 3.56 6.32
N TYR A 454 9.38 4.07 6.02
CA TYR A 454 10.62 3.31 6.18
C TYR A 454 11.72 4.12 6.86
N LEU A 455 12.70 3.41 7.44
CA LEU A 455 13.96 3.98 7.90
C LEU A 455 15.03 3.88 6.80
N ASP A 456 15.87 4.91 6.70
CA ASP A 456 17.01 4.98 5.77
C ASP A 456 18.32 4.38 6.31
N GLU A 457 18.24 3.71 7.47
CA GLU A 457 19.35 2.98 8.08
C GLU A 457 18.98 1.52 8.35
N GLU A 458 19.98 0.65 8.26
CA GLU A 458 19.82 -0.80 8.40
C GLU A 458 19.81 -1.26 9.86
N ALA A 459 18.94 -2.23 10.16
CA ALA A 459 19.04 -3.09 11.33
C ALA A 459 19.88 -4.33 11.00
N ASP A 460 20.31 -5.08 12.02
CA ASP A 460 20.88 -6.42 11.84
C ASP A 460 20.07 -7.43 12.65
N VAL A 461 19.46 -8.40 11.98
CA VAL A 461 18.64 -9.45 12.59
C VAL A 461 19.22 -10.84 12.40
N SER A 462 18.87 -11.74 13.32
CA SER A 462 19.15 -13.17 13.16
C SER A 462 17.91 -14.02 13.40
N GLY A 463 17.86 -15.17 12.75
CA GLY A 463 16.71 -16.07 12.80
C GLY A 463 16.39 -16.62 14.19
N TYR A 464 15.15 -17.08 14.34
CA TYR A 464 14.69 -17.83 15.49
C TYR A 464 15.48 -19.15 15.65
N PRO A 465 15.82 -19.61 16.87
CA PRO A 465 15.35 -19.13 18.18
C PRO A 465 16.18 -18.02 18.81
N THR A 466 17.31 -17.64 18.22
CA THR A 466 18.18 -16.57 18.75
C THR A 466 17.45 -15.23 18.70
N ALA A 467 16.77 -14.94 17.58
CA ALA A 467 15.97 -13.73 17.39
C ALA A 467 16.77 -12.46 17.75
N GLY A 468 18.01 -12.37 17.29
CA GLY A 468 18.88 -11.22 17.54
C GLY A 468 18.36 -10.00 16.79
N PHE A 469 18.60 -8.82 17.38
CA PHE A 469 18.24 -7.54 16.80
C PHE A 469 19.23 -6.48 17.28
N THR A 470 19.97 -5.92 16.34
CA THR A 470 20.78 -4.72 16.51
C THR A 470 19.99 -3.57 15.88
N PRO A 471 19.57 -2.55 16.66
CA PRO A 471 18.77 -1.45 16.12
C PRO A 471 19.56 -0.61 15.12
N PRO A 472 18.88 0.02 14.14
CA PRO A 472 19.47 1.08 13.32
C PRO A 472 19.76 2.32 14.18
N LEU A 473 20.36 3.37 13.60
CA LEU A 473 20.65 4.64 14.28
C LEU A 473 21.66 4.51 15.44
N GLY A 474 22.43 3.41 15.45
CA GLY A 474 23.54 3.12 16.36
C GLY A 474 23.17 2.76 17.80
N SER A 475 21.92 2.94 18.24
CA SER A 475 21.49 2.57 19.61
C SER A 475 19.97 2.39 19.73
N CYS A 476 19.54 1.65 20.76
CA CYS A 476 18.11 1.52 21.08
C CYS A 476 17.46 2.86 21.42
N GLU A 477 18.16 3.79 22.08
CA GLU A 477 17.62 5.10 22.48
C GLU A 477 17.28 5.95 21.25
N ASN A 478 18.23 6.11 20.32
CA ASN A 478 18.00 6.84 19.07
C ASN A 478 16.90 6.18 18.23
N PHE A 479 16.91 4.84 18.14
CA PHE A 479 15.87 4.10 17.42
C PHE A 479 14.49 4.28 18.06
N GLN A 480 14.39 4.26 19.38
CA GLN A 480 13.14 4.49 20.10
C GLN A 480 12.62 5.90 19.87
N ASP A 481 13.49 6.91 19.95
CA ASP A 481 13.16 8.31 19.72
C ASP A 481 12.66 8.56 18.29
N ALA A 482 13.31 7.92 17.31
CA ALA A 482 12.91 7.97 15.92
C ALA A 482 11.53 7.37 15.64
N THR A 483 11.18 6.32 16.38
CA THR A 483 10.02 5.46 16.10
C THR A 483 8.90 5.59 17.14
N THR A 484 8.87 6.67 17.92
CA THR A 484 7.92 6.91 19.02
C THR A 484 6.46 6.69 18.69
N PHE A 485 6.05 7.08 17.49
CA PHE A 485 4.68 6.97 17.01
C PHE A 485 4.33 5.62 16.39
N ALA A 486 5.30 4.74 16.13
CA ALA A 486 5.06 3.48 15.43
C ALA A 486 4.38 2.44 16.32
N ASP A 487 3.36 1.77 15.79
CA ASP A 487 2.70 0.62 16.40
C ASP A 487 3.49 -0.68 16.17
N SER A 488 4.20 -0.77 15.05
CA SER A 488 5.05 -1.90 14.71
C SER A 488 6.23 -1.52 13.82
N ILE A 489 7.31 -2.29 13.96
CA ILE A 489 8.51 -2.23 13.14
C ILE A 489 8.60 -3.53 12.34
N ALA A 490 8.67 -3.44 11.02
CA ALA A 490 8.85 -4.56 10.11
C ALA A 490 10.29 -4.54 9.56
N VAL A 491 11.13 -5.48 9.99
CA VAL A 491 12.48 -5.61 9.44
C VAL A 491 12.41 -6.58 8.25
N LEU A 492 12.66 -6.09 7.05
CA LEU A 492 12.76 -6.97 5.87
C LEU A 492 14.21 -7.42 5.72
N HIS A 493 14.40 -8.69 5.37
CA HIS A 493 15.72 -9.26 5.11
C HIS A 493 15.69 -10.12 3.85
N THR A 494 16.84 -10.26 3.18
CA THR A 494 16.97 -11.09 1.97
C THR A 494 17.60 -12.46 2.24
N ASP A 495 17.96 -12.71 3.50
CA ASP A 495 18.60 -13.95 3.93
C ASP A 495 17.57 -15.07 4.16
N ASP A 496 17.98 -16.33 3.99
CA ASP A 496 17.16 -17.48 4.37
C ASP A 496 17.29 -17.70 5.89
N LEU A 497 16.46 -17.00 6.66
CA LEU A 497 16.39 -17.13 8.12
C LEU A 497 14.95 -17.34 8.58
N ARG A 498 14.80 -18.07 9.69
CA ARG A 498 13.50 -18.27 10.30
C ARG A 498 13.02 -16.99 10.96
N ASP A 499 11.91 -16.47 10.48
CA ASP A 499 11.28 -15.26 11.01
C ASP A 499 10.77 -15.36 12.45
N TRP A 500 10.58 -14.19 13.05
CA TRP A 500 10.05 -14.03 14.39
C TRP A 500 9.41 -12.66 14.61
N ALA A 501 8.50 -12.60 15.58
CA ALA A 501 7.97 -11.36 16.16
C ALA A 501 8.21 -11.28 17.67
N GLY A 502 8.46 -10.07 18.17
CA GLY A 502 8.69 -9.85 19.59
C GLY A 502 8.92 -8.39 19.96
N THR A 503 9.37 -8.16 21.20
CA THR A 503 9.74 -6.82 21.67
C THR A 503 11.25 -6.65 21.66
N ARG A 504 11.75 -5.61 20.99
CA ARG A 504 13.18 -5.20 20.99
C ARG A 504 13.27 -3.69 21.07
N CYS A 505 14.22 -3.20 21.86
CA CYS A 505 14.31 -1.77 22.17
C CYS A 505 12.93 -1.18 22.52
N GLU A 506 12.12 -1.86 23.33
CA GLU A 506 10.76 -1.42 23.73
C GLU A 506 9.74 -1.26 22.58
N ARG A 507 10.12 -1.60 21.34
CA ARG A 507 9.25 -1.63 20.17
C ARG A 507 8.79 -3.04 19.85
N ARG A 508 7.62 -3.15 19.23
CA ARG A 508 7.17 -4.40 18.64
C ARG A 508 7.83 -4.52 17.27
N VAL A 509 8.67 -5.54 17.14
CA VAL A 509 9.49 -5.80 15.96
C VAL A 509 9.12 -7.16 15.42
N PHE A 510 9.01 -7.28 14.11
CA PHE A 510 8.95 -8.56 13.44
C PHE A 510 9.85 -8.59 12.21
N THR A 511 10.23 -9.78 11.77
CA THR A 511 11.05 -10.00 10.58
C THR A 511 10.26 -10.74 9.50
N SER A 512 10.61 -10.54 8.23
CA SER A 512 10.09 -11.34 7.11
C SER A 512 10.99 -11.20 5.88
N GLU A 513 11.07 -12.25 5.05
CA GLU A 513 11.54 -12.04 3.67
C GLU A 513 10.50 -11.23 2.88
N PRO A 514 10.93 -10.38 1.91
CA PRO A 514 10.02 -9.55 1.12
C PRO A 514 9.13 -10.37 0.17
N THR A 515 9.51 -11.61 -0.15
CA THR A 515 8.73 -12.50 -1.03
C THR A 515 7.84 -13.49 -0.27
N SER A 516 7.93 -13.51 1.06
CA SER A 516 7.27 -14.47 1.95
C SER A 516 5.96 -13.88 2.50
N TYR A 517 5.07 -13.45 1.61
CA TYR A 517 3.89 -12.63 1.96
C TYR A 517 3.02 -13.17 3.09
N ARG A 518 2.89 -14.50 3.19
CA ARG A 518 2.11 -15.14 4.28
C ARG A 518 2.83 -15.05 5.62
N THR A 519 4.14 -15.25 5.62
CA THR A 519 4.99 -15.06 6.80
C THR A 519 4.94 -13.60 7.23
N PHE A 520 5.06 -12.66 6.28
CA PHE A 520 4.91 -11.23 6.58
C PHE A 520 3.59 -10.92 7.29
N VAL A 521 2.45 -11.38 6.75
CA VAL A 521 1.13 -11.19 7.37
C VAL A 521 1.02 -11.91 8.73
N HIS A 522 1.57 -13.12 8.85
CA HIS A 522 1.60 -13.88 10.09
C HIS A 522 2.34 -13.16 11.21
N GLU A 523 3.57 -12.72 10.93
CA GLU A 523 4.43 -12.05 11.89
C GLU A 523 3.89 -10.66 12.26
N SER A 524 3.30 -9.96 11.29
CA SER A 524 2.52 -8.74 11.58
C SER A 524 1.33 -9.02 12.51
N GLY A 525 0.73 -10.22 12.41
CA GLY A 525 -0.33 -10.74 13.29
C GLY A 525 0.08 -10.73 14.76
N HIS A 526 1.30 -11.18 15.04
CA HIS A 526 1.89 -11.13 16.36
C HIS A 526 2.18 -9.70 16.80
N ALA A 527 2.91 -8.93 15.99
CA ALA A 527 3.39 -7.61 16.37
C ALA A 527 2.25 -6.59 16.56
N LEU A 528 1.32 -6.49 15.62
CA LEU A 528 0.24 -5.51 15.67
C LEU A 528 -0.90 -5.96 16.59
N PHE A 529 -1.34 -7.22 16.45
CA PHE A 529 -2.61 -7.67 17.02
C PHE A 529 -2.45 -8.55 18.27
N GLY A 530 -1.22 -8.96 18.58
CA GLY A 530 -0.93 -9.84 19.71
C GLY A 530 -1.52 -11.24 19.53
N LEU A 531 -1.69 -11.68 18.27
CA LEU A 531 -2.10 -13.04 17.95
C LEU A 531 -1.05 -14.05 18.40
N LYS A 532 -1.45 -15.31 18.54
CA LYS A 532 -0.60 -16.42 18.94
C LYS A 532 -0.58 -17.49 17.86
N ASP A 533 0.51 -18.24 17.81
CA ASP A 533 0.66 -19.32 16.85
C ASP A 533 -0.35 -20.44 17.07
N GLU A 534 -0.87 -20.94 15.96
CA GLU A 534 -1.86 -22.01 15.90
C GLU A 534 -1.31 -23.33 15.33
N TYR A 535 0.00 -23.38 15.13
CA TYR A 535 0.78 -24.59 14.91
C TYR A 535 1.51 -24.96 16.20
N CYS A 536 1.93 -26.23 16.33
CA CYS A 536 2.56 -26.73 17.55
C CYS A 536 4.08 -26.74 17.50
N CYS A 537 4.60 -26.58 18.70
CA CYS A 537 5.78 -27.21 19.28
C CYS A 537 7.08 -26.41 19.22
N ASP A 538 7.03 -25.18 18.73
CA ASP A 538 8.22 -24.33 18.56
C ASP A 538 7.98 -22.83 18.83
N SER A 539 6.82 -22.47 19.41
CA SER A 539 6.47 -21.09 19.77
C SER A 539 6.14 -20.89 21.27
N ARG A 540 6.03 -19.63 21.72
CA ARG A 540 5.66 -19.28 23.10
C ARG A 540 4.13 -19.19 23.25
N TYR A 541 3.51 -20.32 23.55
CA TYR A 541 2.06 -20.40 23.73
C TYR A 541 1.58 -19.75 25.02
N SER A 542 0.52 -18.96 24.90
CA SER A 542 -0.20 -18.31 26.00
C SER A 542 -1.55 -17.85 25.46
N GLN A 543 -2.63 -17.96 26.24
CA GLN A 543 -3.91 -17.38 25.86
C GLN A 543 -3.80 -15.84 25.80
N ASN A 544 -4.35 -15.23 24.76
CA ASN A 544 -4.28 -13.78 24.50
C ASN A 544 -5.62 -13.07 24.73
N ASP A 545 -5.83 -12.57 25.95
CA ASP A 545 -7.07 -11.88 26.33
C ASP A 545 -7.14 -10.41 25.83
N PRO A 546 -8.34 -9.79 25.76
CA PRO A 546 -9.67 -10.36 26.03
C PRO A 546 -10.27 -11.17 24.88
N ASN A 547 -9.71 -11.08 23.66
CA ASN A 547 -10.23 -11.78 22.48
C ASN A 547 -9.21 -12.82 22.02
N PRO A 548 -9.15 -14.00 22.66
CA PRO A 548 -8.16 -15.02 22.35
C PRO A 548 -8.36 -15.63 20.97
N ASN A 549 -7.24 -16.06 20.37
CA ASN A 549 -7.23 -16.97 19.21
C ASN A 549 -6.72 -18.38 19.58
N ILE A 550 -6.10 -18.53 20.77
CA ILE A 550 -5.81 -19.82 21.39
C ILE A 550 -6.24 -19.80 22.87
N TRP A 551 -6.63 -20.96 23.40
CA TRP A 551 -7.15 -21.10 24.77
C TRP A 551 -6.33 -22.09 25.58
N SER A 552 -6.20 -21.85 26.88
CA SER A 552 -5.47 -22.74 27.79
C SER A 552 -6.24 -24.01 28.19
N SER A 553 -7.53 -24.10 27.86
CA SER A 553 -8.36 -25.28 28.10
C SER A 553 -9.45 -25.44 27.04
N GLU A 554 -9.95 -26.67 26.90
CA GLU A 554 -11.09 -26.99 26.03
C GLU A 554 -12.34 -26.21 26.44
N ASP A 555 -12.70 -26.27 27.72
CA ASP A 555 -13.89 -25.60 28.27
C ASP A 555 -13.87 -24.10 27.96
N ALA A 556 -12.73 -23.43 28.10
CA ALA A 556 -12.62 -22.00 27.78
C ALA A 556 -12.82 -21.72 26.29
N CYS A 557 -12.30 -22.58 25.40
CA CYS A 557 -12.56 -22.47 23.96
C CYS A 557 -14.04 -22.63 23.65
N ARG A 558 -14.69 -23.66 24.22
CA ARG A 558 -16.10 -23.98 23.95
C ARG A 558 -17.06 -22.94 24.51
N ASP A 559 -16.76 -22.40 25.69
CA ASP A 559 -17.52 -21.31 26.29
C ASP A 559 -17.43 -20.03 25.45
N ASP A 560 -16.24 -19.67 25.00
CA ASP A 560 -16.00 -18.50 24.13
C ASP A 560 -16.64 -18.69 22.74
N ALA A 561 -16.53 -19.88 22.15
CA ALA A 561 -17.21 -20.25 20.91
C ALA A 561 -18.73 -20.09 21.04
N THR A 562 -19.32 -20.58 22.13
CA THR A 562 -20.75 -20.41 22.41
C THR A 562 -21.13 -18.94 22.54
N ALA A 563 -20.29 -18.12 23.19
CA ALA A 563 -20.54 -16.70 23.39
C ALA A 563 -20.49 -15.89 22.07
N GLU A 564 -19.59 -16.26 21.16
CA GLU A 564 -19.45 -15.63 19.82
C GLU A 564 -20.40 -16.21 18.77
N GLY A 565 -21.13 -17.29 19.11
CA GLY A 565 -22.01 -17.98 18.17
C GLY A 565 -21.26 -18.84 17.14
N TRP A 566 -20.03 -19.26 17.44
CA TRP A 566 -19.30 -20.29 16.69
C TRP A 566 -19.73 -21.70 17.14
N ASP A 567 -19.37 -22.74 16.38
CA ASP A 567 -19.64 -24.12 16.76
C ASP A 567 -18.66 -24.57 17.86
N PRO A 568 -19.13 -24.89 19.09
CA PRO A 568 -18.25 -25.33 20.16
C PRO A 568 -17.57 -26.68 19.89
N ASP A 569 -18.03 -27.44 18.89
CA ASP A 569 -17.42 -28.72 18.53
C ASP A 569 -16.21 -28.55 17.57
N ASP A 570 -15.97 -27.34 17.05
CA ASP A 570 -14.77 -27.01 16.26
C ASP A 570 -13.51 -26.77 17.12
N CYS A 571 -13.69 -26.60 18.42
CA CYS A 571 -12.61 -26.49 19.39
C CYS A 571 -11.77 -27.76 19.44
N ARG A 572 -10.47 -27.64 19.16
CA ARG A 572 -9.54 -28.77 19.13
C ARG A 572 -8.19 -28.43 19.74
N GLU A 573 -7.62 -29.41 20.44
CA GLU A 573 -6.25 -29.32 20.92
C GLU A 573 -5.30 -29.35 19.71
N PHE A 574 -4.48 -28.31 19.56
CA PHE A 574 -3.46 -28.26 18.50
C PHE A 574 -2.05 -28.43 19.05
N CYS A 575 -1.85 -28.07 20.32
CA CYS A 575 -0.59 -28.15 21.04
C CYS A 575 -0.78 -29.07 22.24
N THR A 576 -0.49 -30.36 22.11
CA THR A 576 -0.77 -31.34 23.18
C THR A 576 0.10 -31.13 24.40
N SER A 577 -0.47 -31.32 25.58
CA SER A 577 0.24 -31.28 26.86
C SER A 577 1.55 -32.08 26.83
N GLY A 578 2.66 -31.46 27.26
CA GLY A 578 3.99 -32.08 27.25
C GLY A 578 4.67 -32.20 25.88
N SER A 579 4.03 -31.76 24.78
CA SER A 579 4.67 -31.68 23.46
C SER A 579 5.49 -30.39 23.34
N GLY A 580 6.79 -30.49 23.07
CA GLY A 580 7.66 -29.32 22.90
C GLY A 580 7.53 -28.30 24.05
N ASN A 581 7.12 -27.08 23.71
CA ASN A 581 6.86 -25.97 24.62
C ASN A 581 5.37 -25.69 24.88
N CYS A 582 4.48 -26.67 24.64
CA CYS A 582 3.02 -26.56 24.86
C CYS A 582 2.59 -26.50 26.33
N GLY A 583 3.48 -26.80 27.29
CA GLY A 583 3.13 -26.79 28.72
C GLY A 583 1.94 -27.73 29.03
N SER A 584 0.86 -27.16 29.55
CA SER A 584 -0.39 -27.88 29.89
C SER A 584 -1.24 -28.28 28.69
N GLY A 585 -0.93 -27.78 27.49
CA GLY A 585 -1.71 -27.96 26.28
C GLY A 585 -2.49 -26.69 25.90
N PHE A 586 -2.77 -26.53 24.60
CA PHE A 586 -3.51 -25.38 24.06
C PHE A 586 -4.51 -25.80 22.98
N TRP A 587 -5.61 -25.07 22.95
CA TRP A 587 -6.78 -25.29 22.11
C TRP A 587 -6.94 -24.14 21.13
N LYS A 588 -7.54 -24.43 19.97
CA LYS A 588 -7.93 -23.43 18.98
C LYS A 588 -9.23 -23.83 18.30
N ILE A 589 -9.89 -22.88 17.66
CA ILE A 589 -11.10 -23.11 16.86
C ILE A 589 -10.86 -22.89 15.36
N ASP A 590 -10.03 -21.90 15.02
CA ASP A 590 -9.76 -21.51 13.64
C ASP A 590 -9.25 -22.68 12.79
N PRO A 591 -9.76 -22.87 11.55
CA PRO A 591 -9.42 -23.99 10.68
C PRO A 591 -7.93 -24.02 10.31
N ASN A 592 -7.53 -25.08 9.61
CA ASN A 592 -6.12 -25.30 9.32
C ASN A 592 -5.55 -24.35 8.25
N HIS A 593 -6.34 -23.48 7.63
CA HIS A 593 -5.88 -22.48 6.66
C HIS A 593 -5.76 -21.06 7.27
N CYS A 594 -5.94 -20.92 8.58
CA CYS A 594 -5.65 -19.66 9.25
C CYS A 594 -4.18 -19.27 9.05
N VAL A 595 -3.92 -18.00 8.76
CA VAL A 595 -2.55 -17.47 8.60
C VAL A 595 -1.71 -17.64 9.87
N MET A 596 -2.32 -17.68 11.06
CA MET A 596 -1.62 -17.97 12.32
C MET A 596 -1.18 -19.44 12.47
N ARG A 597 -1.64 -20.33 11.57
CA ARG A 597 -1.14 -21.70 11.45
C ARG A 597 -0.24 -21.89 10.22
N CYS A 598 -0.58 -21.24 9.11
CA CYS A 598 -0.01 -21.50 7.79
C CYS A 598 0.78 -20.31 7.25
N SER A 599 1.83 -19.92 7.98
CA SER A 599 2.73 -18.84 7.60
C SER A 599 3.80 -19.26 6.60
N GLN A 600 4.43 -20.43 6.82
CA GLN A 600 5.56 -20.88 6.02
C GLN A 600 5.19 -21.38 4.62
N ALA A 601 6.22 -21.43 3.75
CA ALA A 601 6.20 -22.05 2.43
C ALA A 601 5.55 -23.45 2.45
N CYS A 602 5.01 -23.87 1.30
CA CYS A 602 4.03 -24.95 1.04
C CYS A 602 4.21 -26.38 1.62
N GLY A 603 4.79 -26.57 2.80
CA GLY A 603 4.76 -27.83 3.55
C GLY A 603 3.44 -28.06 4.30
N ASN A 604 3.13 -29.32 4.62
CA ASN A 604 2.08 -29.73 5.56
C ASN A 604 0.63 -29.35 5.21
N ASN A 605 0.23 -29.46 3.93
CA ASN A 605 -1.13 -29.20 3.42
C ASN A 605 -1.61 -27.73 3.51
N CYS A 606 -0.80 -26.82 4.04
CA CYS A 606 -1.14 -25.41 4.20
C CYS A 606 -1.45 -24.72 2.86
N CYS A 607 -0.64 -24.94 1.83
CA CYS A 607 -0.90 -24.33 0.52
C CYS A 607 -2.19 -24.79 -0.11
N THR A 608 -2.49 -26.09 -0.09
CA THR A 608 -3.78 -26.59 -0.61
C THR A 608 -4.95 -26.00 0.18
N ALA A 609 -4.79 -25.86 1.49
CA ALA A 609 -5.84 -25.32 2.36
C ALA A 609 -6.10 -23.82 2.11
N CYS A 610 -5.07 -23.04 1.78
CA CYS A 610 -5.22 -21.62 1.44
C CYS A 610 -5.58 -21.36 -0.03
N GLY A 611 -5.67 -22.40 -0.88
CA GLY A 611 -6.07 -22.28 -2.28
C GLY A 611 -4.93 -22.27 -3.32
N GLY A 612 -3.73 -22.71 -2.95
CA GLY A 612 -2.56 -22.82 -3.84
C GLY A 612 -1.28 -22.29 -3.22
N ALA A 613 -0.17 -22.31 -3.96
CA ALA A 613 1.06 -21.64 -3.53
C ALA A 613 0.90 -20.12 -3.53
N ASP A 614 0.20 -19.59 -4.53
CA ASP A 614 0.07 -18.14 -4.73
C ASP A 614 -1.06 -17.51 -3.91
N ALA A 615 -1.92 -18.29 -3.25
CA ALA A 615 -3.08 -17.76 -2.53
C ALA A 615 -2.69 -17.18 -1.16
N MET A 616 -3.39 -16.16 -0.66
CA MET A 616 -3.13 -15.60 0.67
C MET A 616 -4.00 -16.32 1.72
N CYS A 617 -3.36 -16.87 2.76
CA CYS A 617 -4.08 -17.39 3.93
C CYS A 617 -4.71 -16.21 4.70
N GLN A 618 -5.93 -16.40 5.19
CA GLN A 618 -6.70 -15.34 5.84
C GLN A 618 -6.64 -15.48 7.37
N TYR A 619 -6.99 -14.41 8.08
CA TYR A 619 -7.36 -14.54 9.48
C TYR A 619 -8.74 -15.17 9.54
N GLU A 620 -8.88 -16.18 10.39
CA GLU A 620 -10.10 -16.96 10.57
C GLU A 620 -10.88 -16.46 11.79
N PRO A 621 -12.11 -16.93 12.09
CA PRO A 621 -13.04 -16.23 12.98
C PRO A 621 -12.45 -15.70 14.30
N ALA A 622 -11.63 -16.48 15.01
CA ALA A 622 -11.04 -16.05 16.28
C ALA A 622 -9.92 -15.03 16.08
N CYS A 623 -8.99 -15.28 15.14
CA CYS A 623 -7.98 -14.30 14.75
C CYS A 623 -8.61 -13.01 14.23
N ALA A 624 -9.61 -13.12 13.36
CA ALA A 624 -10.34 -12.02 12.75
C ALA A 624 -11.08 -11.18 13.80
N ARG A 625 -11.71 -11.81 14.80
CA ARG A 625 -12.33 -11.10 15.94
C ARG A 625 -11.31 -10.21 16.65
N ARG A 626 -10.11 -10.73 16.93
CA ARG A 626 -9.04 -9.97 17.58
C ARG A 626 -8.51 -8.82 16.69
N VAL A 627 -8.22 -9.11 15.43
CA VAL A 627 -7.76 -8.12 14.44
C VAL A 627 -8.78 -7.00 14.29
N ASN A 628 -10.06 -7.33 14.10
CA ASN A 628 -11.14 -6.34 14.00
C ASN A 628 -11.30 -5.51 15.27
N ALA A 629 -11.16 -6.10 16.45
CA ALA A 629 -11.22 -5.35 17.70
C ALA A 629 -10.12 -4.29 17.79
N VAL A 630 -8.88 -4.61 17.38
CA VAL A 630 -7.78 -3.64 17.32
C VAL A 630 -8.06 -2.60 16.23
N LEU A 631 -8.41 -3.03 15.01
CA LEU A 631 -8.73 -2.13 13.90
C LEU A 631 -9.90 -1.18 14.20
N SER A 632 -10.85 -1.59 15.05
CA SER A 632 -11.98 -0.73 15.46
C SER A 632 -11.57 0.42 16.37
N GLY A 633 -10.37 0.38 16.96
CA GLY A 633 -9.79 1.48 17.73
C GLY A 633 -9.26 2.62 16.86
N PHE A 634 -9.18 2.42 15.55
CA PHE A 634 -8.65 3.37 14.55
C PHE A 634 -9.77 3.80 13.59
N VAL A 635 -9.77 5.07 13.18
CA VAL A 635 -10.90 5.74 12.48
C VAL A 635 -10.51 6.15 11.07
#